data_AF-A0AAI9ZSH4-F1
#
_entry.id   AF-A0AAI9ZSH4-F1
#
_cell.length_a   1.000
_cell.length_b   1.000
_cell.length_c   1.000
_cell.angle_alpha   90.00
_cell.angle_beta   90.00
_cell.angle_gamma   90.00
#
_symmetry.space_group_name_H-M   'P 1'
#
loop_
_entity.id
_entity.type
_entity.pdbx_description
1 polymer ?
#
loop_
_entity_poly.entity_id
_entity_poly.type
_entity_poly.pdbx_seq_one_letter_code
_entity_poly.pdbx_strand_id
1 'polypeptide(L)'
;MSNLTISPPTPPEPPQIATIHISSMSSNPLLPLQFPTPASLADLHDHLASDALRHLTHHDTPRILVARVKSDADVENDDTGGERVISFVKWDIIRHRAQPRSQAINPPPPPPHPPAAHDA
;
A
#
# COMPACT_ATOMS: atom_id res chain seq x y z
N MET A 1 -12.32 -27.05 -12.89
CA MET A 1 -11.58 -26.74 -11.65
C MET A 1 -11.38 -25.24 -11.59
N SER A 2 -11.68 -24.58 -10.49
CA SER A 2 -11.51 -23.11 -10.39
C SER A 2 -10.03 -22.76 -10.28
N ASN A 3 -9.51 -21.89 -11.15
CA ASN A 3 -8.13 -21.43 -11.11
C ASN A 3 -8.05 -20.15 -10.27
N LEU A 4 -7.12 -20.10 -9.30
CA LEU A 4 -6.87 -18.95 -8.44
C LEU A 4 -5.56 -18.27 -8.86
N THR A 5 -5.63 -16.99 -9.21
CA THR A 5 -4.46 -16.17 -9.56
C THR A 5 -4.32 -14.98 -8.61
N ILE A 6 -3.07 -14.59 -8.31
CA ILE A 6 -2.77 -13.39 -7.52
C ILE A 6 -1.91 -12.47 -8.39
N SER A 7 -2.38 -11.25 -8.64
CA SER A 7 -1.60 -10.26 -9.40
C SER A 7 -2.05 -8.83 -9.04
N PRO A 8 -1.33 -7.79 -9.51
CA PRO A 8 -1.77 -6.42 -9.33
C PRO A 8 -3.19 -6.19 -9.89
N PRO A 9 -3.95 -5.24 -9.34
CA PRO A 9 -5.25 -4.93 -9.88
C PRO A 9 -5.18 -4.29 -11.28
N THR A 10 -6.27 -4.34 -12.01
CA THR A 10 -6.45 -3.65 -13.28
C THR A 10 -7.31 -2.38 -13.09
N PRO A 11 -7.23 -1.39 -14.00
CA PRO A 11 -8.02 -0.15 -13.88
C PRO A 11 -9.54 -0.29 -13.65
N PRO A 12 -10.26 -1.31 -14.16
CA PRO A 12 -11.69 -1.48 -13.88
C PRO A 12 -12.02 -2.11 -12.52
N GLU A 13 -11.05 -2.69 -11.81
CA GLU A 13 -11.28 -3.42 -10.55
C GLU A 13 -11.41 -2.59 -9.25
N PRO A 14 -10.99 -1.31 -9.14
CA PRO A 14 -11.10 -0.55 -7.89
C PRO A 14 -12.48 -0.52 -7.23
N PRO A 15 -13.60 -0.38 -7.97
CA PRO A 15 -14.94 -0.45 -7.36
C PRO A 15 -15.22 -1.82 -6.71
N GLN A 16 -14.75 -2.91 -7.29
CA GLN A 16 -14.92 -4.26 -6.73
C GLN A 16 -14.05 -4.44 -5.46
N ILE A 17 -12.85 -3.88 -5.46
CA ILE A 17 -11.96 -3.85 -4.28
C ILE A 17 -12.63 -3.10 -3.12
N ALA A 18 -13.22 -1.93 -3.37
CA ALA A 18 -13.95 -1.16 -2.38
C ALA A 18 -15.13 -1.93 -1.78
N THR A 19 -15.91 -2.62 -2.63
CA THR A 19 -17.01 -3.49 -2.18
C THR A 19 -16.52 -4.62 -1.27
N ILE A 20 -15.43 -5.30 -1.64
CA ILE A 20 -14.83 -6.36 -0.82
C ILE A 20 -14.34 -5.79 0.51
N HIS A 21 -13.75 -4.59 0.50
CA HIS A 21 -13.23 -3.93 1.69
C HIS A 21 -14.34 -3.68 2.71
N ILE A 22 -15.42 -3.02 2.30
CA ILE A 22 -16.57 -2.71 3.18
C ILE A 22 -17.22 -4.00 3.67
N SER A 23 -17.44 -4.96 2.77
CA SER A 23 -18.05 -6.26 3.13
C SER A 23 -17.23 -7.01 4.18
N SER A 24 -15.90 -6.99 4.04
CA SER A 24 -14.97 -7.63 4.99
C SER A 24 -14.95 -6.92 6.35
N MET A 25 -15.33 -5.64 6.40
CA MET A 25 -15.45 -4.85 7.62
C MET A 25 -16.86 -4.79 8.19
N SER A 26 -17.83 -5.52 7.63
CA SER A 26 -19.23 -5.48 8.10
C SER A 26 -19.41 -5.88 9.58
N SER A 27 -18.51 -6.71 10.12
CA SER A 27 -18.48 -7.09 11.53
C SER A 27 -17.69 -6.11 12.43
N ASN A 28 -17.06 -5.08 11.85
CA ASN A 28 -16.31 -4.07 12.59
C ASN A 28 -17.30 -3.08 13.26
N PRO A 29 -17.35 -3.01 14.60
CA PRO A 29 -18.28 -2.13 15.30
C PRO A 29 -18.00 -0.64 15.07
N LEU A 30 -16.80 -0.27 14.61
CA LEU A 30 -16.46 1.12 14.31
C LEU A 30 -17.03 1.61 12.98
N LEU A 31 -17.29 0.70 12.03
CA LEU A 31 -17.79 1.06 10.71
C LEU A 31 -19.14 1.82 10.78
N PRO A 32 -20.18 1.32 11.48
CA PRO A 32 -21.44 2.06 11.62
C PRO A 32 -21.32 3.31 12.49
N LEU A 33 -20.32 3.41 13.37
CA LEU A 33 -20.08 4.61 14.18
C LEU A 33 -19.45 5.75 13.37
N GLN A 34 -18.55 5.40 12.44
CA GLN A 34 -17.88 6.37 11.57
C GLN A 34 -18.72 6.75 10.34
N PHE A 35 -19.52 5.81 9.84
CA PHE A 35 -20.34 5.95 8.63
C PHE A 35 -21.79 5.52 8.92
N PRO A 36 -22.56 6.33 9.69
CA PRO A 36 -23.86 5.93 10.21
C PRO A 36 -24.99 5.95 9.17
N THR A 37 -24.78 6.58 8.01
CA THR A 37 -25.80 6.73 6.97
C THR A 37 -25.43 5.96 5.70
N PRO A 38 -26.42 5.54 4.90
CA PRO A 38 -26.16 4.94 3.59
C PRO A 38 -25.33 5.84 2.67
N ALA A 39 -25.57 7.16 2.70
CA ALA A 39 -24.79 8.14 1.94
C ALA A 39 -23.31 8.14 2.37
N SER A 40 -23.04 8.15 3.68
CA SER A 40 -21.65 8.10 4.17
C SER A 40 -20.93 6.78 3.85
N LEU A 41 -21.67 5.66 3.71
CA LEU A 41 -21.09 4.41 3.22
C LEU A 41 -20.82 4.42 1.71
N ALA A 42 -21.66 5.10 0.93
CA ALA A 42 -21.41 5.33 -0.50
C ALA A 42 -20.18 6.22 -0.70
N ASP A 43 -20.07 7.32 0.05
CA ASP A 43 -18.89 8.19 0.02
C ASP A 43 -17.61 7.43 0.41
N LEU A 44 -17.69 6.53 1.40
CA LEU A 44 -16.58 5.65 1.77
C LEU A 44 -16.23 4.70 0.61
N HIS A 45 -17.22 4.12 -0.06
CA HIS A 45 -16.99 3.24 -1.20
C HIS A 45 -16.25 3.97 -2.33
N ASP A 46 -16.75 5.15 -2.72
CA ASP A 46 -16.13 5.99 -3.76
C ASP A 46 -14.71 6.42 -3.38
N HIS A 47 -14.50 6.75 -2.10
CA HIS A 47 -13.18 7.08 -1.57
C HIS A 47 -12.22 5.90 -1.69
N LEU A 48 -12.64 4.70 -1.29
CA LEU A 48 -11.81 3.49 -1.36
C LEU A 48 -11.51 3.08 -2.82
N ALA A 49 -12.48 3.24 -3.73
CA ALA A 49 -12.27 2.97 -5.16
C ALA A 49 -11.24 3.96 -5.75
N SER A 50 -11.36 5.25 -5.40
CA SER A 50 -10.41 6.28 -5.82
C SER A 50 -9.01 6.03 -5.24
N ASP A 51 -8.93 5.61 -3.97
CA ASP A 51 -7.67 5.27 -3.31
C ASP A 51 -6.97 4.07 -3.98
N ALA A 52 -7.71 3.01 -4.29
CA ALA A 52 -7.19 1.85 -5.00
C ALA A 52 -6.70 2.21 -6.42
N LEU A 53 -7.45 3.06 -7.15
CA LEU A 53 -7.03 3.56 -8.46
C LEU A 53 -5.77 4.43 -8.38
N ARG A 54 -5.65 5.25 -7.34
CA ARG A 54 -4.45 6.06 -7.10
C ARG A 54 -3.22 5.19 -6.88
N HIS A 55 -3.36 4.06 -6.17
CA HIS A 55 -2.25 3.12 -5.99
C HIS A 55 -1.81 2.43 -7.29
N LEU A 56 -2.70 2.27 -8.27
CA LEU A 56 -2.36 1.76 -9.60
C LEU A 56 -1.60 2.77 -10.46
N THR A 57 -1.90 4.06 -10.30
CA THR A 57 -1.43 5.12 -11.20
C THR A 57 -0.17 5.84 -10.70
N HIS A 58 0.02 5.93 -9.38
CA HIS A 58 1.03 6.81 -8.78
C HIS A 58 2.20 6.10 -8.08
N HIS A 59 2.28 4.77 -8.12
CA HIS A 59 3.37 4.03 -7.48
C HIS A 59 4.11 3.13 -8.45
N ASP A 60 5.45 3.27 -8.47
CA ASP A 60 6.35 2.37 -9.20
C ASP A 60 6.30 0.92 -8.69
N THR A 61 5.80 0.71 -7.48
CA THR A 61 5.60 -0.61 -6.88
C THR A 61 4.13 -0.78 -6.50
N PRO A 62 3.44 -1.82 -6.99
CA PRO A 62 2.05 -2.07 -6.62
C PRO A 62 1.96 -2.27 -5.11
N ARG A 63 1.02 -1.58 -4.47
CA ARG A 63 0.71 -1.70 -3.03
C ARG A 63 -0.56 -2.50 -2.73
N ILE A 64 -1.17 -2.99 -3.80
CA ILE A 64 -2.39 -3.77 -3.77
C ILE A 64 -2.16 -4.99 -4.65
N LEU A 65 -2.53 -6.17 -4.17
CA LEU A 65 -2.70 -7.37 -4.97
C LEU A 65 -4.14 -7.85 -4.82
N VAL A 66 -4.66 -8.44 -5.88
CA VAL A 66 -5.99 -9.03 -5.90
C VAL A 66 -5.88 -10.53 -6.19
N ALA A 67 -6.75 -11.31 -5.56
CA ALA A 67 -6.95 -12.71 -5.87
C ALA A 67 -8.15 -12.83 -6.81
N ARG A 68 -7.95 -13.43 -7.98
CA ARG A 68 -9.00 -13.69 -8.98
C ARG A 68 -9.29 -15.17 -9.09
N VAL A 69 -10.56 -15.51 -9.29
CA VAL A 69 -10.99 -16.86 -9.62
C VAL A 69 -11.53 -16.87 -11.04
N LYS A 70 -11.04 -17.82 -11.84
CA LYS A 70 -11.59 -18.16 -13.14
C LYS A 70 -12.36 -19.48 -13.04
N SER A 71 -13.64 -19.48 -13.40
CA SER A 71 -14.44 -20.71 -13.48
C SER A 71 -14.47 -21.22 -14.92
N ASP A 72 -14.30 -22.53 -15.12
CA ASP A 72 -14.44 -23.15 -16.45
C ASP A 72 -15.86 -22.99 -17.03
N ALA A 73 -16.87 -22.73 -16.18
CA ALA A 73 -18.26 -22.52 -16.56
C ALA A 73 -18.57 -21.10 -17.09
N ASP A 74 -17.71 -20.13 -16.81
CA ASP A 74 -17.91 -18.73 -17.22
C ASP A 74 -17.36 -18.44 -18.64
N VAL A 75 -16.86 -19.47 -19.33
CA VAL A 75 -16.26 -19.37 -20.67
C VAL A 75 -17.31 -19.36 -21.78
N GLU A 76 -18.54 -19.82 -21.53
CA GLU A 76 -19.56 -19.97 -22.58
C GLU A 76 -20.52 -18.77 -22.74
N ASN A 77 -20.50 -17.75 -21.87
CA ASN A 77 -21.57 -16.74 -21.86
C ASN A 77 -21.14 -15.28 -21.67
N ASP A 78 -19.84 -14.97 -21.63
CA ASP A 78 -19.38 -13.58 -21.54
C ASP A 78 -18.13 -13.37 -22.42
N ASP A 79 -18.18 -12.37 -23.30
CA ASP A 79 -17.07 -11.93 -24.17
C ASP A 79 -15.94 -11.23 -23.35
N THR A 80 -16.09 -11.23 -22.03
CA THR A 80 -15.15 -10.70 -21.04
C THR A 80 -14.65 -11.86 -20.17
N GLY A 81 -13.67 -12.63 -20.65
CA GLY A 81 -13.14 -13.83 -19.98
C GLY A 81 -13.09 -13.73 -18.45
N GLY A 82 -14.02 -14.43 -17.80
CA GLY A 82 -14.48 -14.19 -16.42
C GLY A 82 -13.45 -14.46 -15.33
N GLU A 83 -12.59 -13.49 -15.05
CA GLU A 83 -11.77 -13.46 -13.85
C GLU A 83 -12.42 -12.54 -12.81
N ARG A 84 -13.06 -13.13 -11.79
CA ARG A 84 -13.70 -12.37 -10.72
C ARG A 84 -12.73 -12.13 -9.58
N VAL A 85 -12.53 -10.88 -9.16
CA VAL A 85 -11.81 -10.56 -7.91
C VAL A 85 -12.61 -11.05 -6.70
N ILE A 86 -12.00 -11.89 -5.88
CA ILE A 86 -12.62 -12.46 -4.67
C ILE A 86 -12.02 -11.93 -3.38
N SER A 87 -10.80 -11.40 -3.43
CA SER A 87 -10.09 -10.87 -2.27
C SER A 87 -9.00 -9.90 -2.73
N PHE A 88 -8.53 -9.06 -1.82
CA PHE A 88 -7.38 -8.20 -2.04
C PHE A 88 -6.55 -8.07 -0.77
N VAL A 89 -5.29 -7.71 -0.94
CA VAL A 89 -4.41 -7.28 0.14
C VAL A 89 -3.84 -5.92 -0.22
N LYS A 90 -3.82 -5.01 0.76
CA LYS A 90 -3.19 -3.70 0.65
C LYS A 90 -2.11 -3.59 1.72
N TRP A 91 -0.96 -3.00 1.38
CA TRP A 91 0.11 -2.71 2.33
C TRP A 91 0.73 -1.35 2.09
N ASP A 92 1.32 -0.78 3.14
CA ASP A 92 2.05 0.49 3.07
C ASP A 92 3.52 0.31 3.45
N ILE A 93 4.38 1.10 2.79
CA ILE A 93 5.83 1.08 3.01
C ILE A 93 6.17 2.17 4.03
N ILE A 94 6.49 1.77 5.25
CA ILE A 94 6.97 2.68 6.29
C ILE A 94 8.46 2.93 6.05
N ARG A 95 8.81 4.14 5.59
CA ARG A 95 10.21 4.55 5.46
C ARG A 95 10.66 5.22 6.76
N HIS A 96 11.60 4.59 7.47
CA HIS A 96 12.29 5.26 8.56
C HIS A 96 13.09 6.42 7.98
N ARG A 97 12.75 7.64 8.38
CA ARG A 97 13.57 8.82 8.10
C ARG A 97 14.94 8.56 8.72
N ALA A 98 15.97 8.43 7.88
CA ALA A 98 17.34 8.39 8.39
C ALA A 98 17.55 9.63 9.26
N GLN A 99 17.73 9.42 10.56
CA GLN A 99 18.08 10.49 11.47
C GLN A 99 19.40 11.06 10.96
N PRO A 100 19.50 12.38 10.67
CA PRO A 100 20.79 12.95 10.34
C PRO A 100 21.72 12.66 11.51
N ARG A 101 22.79 11.91 11.24
CA ARG A 101 23.88 11.67 12.19
C ARG A 101 24.23 13.01 12.81
N SER A 102 23.87 13.19 14.07
CA SER A 102 24.23 14.39 14.82
C SER A 102 25.75 14.52 14.78
N GLN A 103 26.20 15.65 14.28
CA GLN A 103 27.53 16.25 14.37
C GLN A 103 28.64 15.31 14.85
N ALA A 104 29.53 14.94 13.93
CA ALA A 104 30.89 14.55 14.30
C ALA A 104 31.48 15.70 15.13
N ILE A 105 31.56 15.50 16.44
CA ILE A 105 32.35 16.34 17.34
C ILE A 105 33.79 16.20 16.84
N ASN A 106 34.29 17.22 16.14
CA ASN A 106 35.70 17.26 15.76
C ASN A 106 36.54 17.09 17.02
N PRO A 107 37.52 16.17 17.05
CA PRO A 107 38.42 16.06 18.18
C PRO A 107 39.20 17.39 18.35
N PRO A 108 39.50 17.79 19.59
CA PRO A 108 40.25 19.03 19.83
C PRO A 108 41.65 18.96 19.19
N PRO A 109 42.21 20.10 18.76
CA PRO A 109 43.52 20.15 18.14
C PRO A 109 44.62 19.65 19.10
N PRO A 110 45.68 19.01 18.58
CA PRO A 110 46.77 18.51 19.40
C PRO A 110 47.54 19.68 20.06
N PRO A 111 48.14 19.45 21.25
CA PRO A 111 48.92 20.47 21.94
C PRO A 111 50.19 20.86 21.14
N PRO A 112 50.67 22.11 21.26
CA PRO A 112 51.86 22.56 20.54
C PRO A 112 53.13 21.81 21.02
N HIS A 113 53.96 21.41 20.06
CA HIS A 113 55.25 20.75 20.31
C HIS A 113 56.25 21.72 20.99
N PRO A 114 57.07 21.26 21.95
CA PRO A 114 58.13 22.07 22.52
C PRO A 114 59.25 22.34 21.49
N PRO A 115 59.96 23.48 21.60
CA PRO A 115 61.01 23.85 20.67
C PRO A 115 62.17 22.85 20.72
N ALA A 116 62.65 22.44 19.54
CA ALA A 116 63.82 21.60 19.41
C ALA A 116 65.04 22.31 20.02
N ALA A 117 65.71 21.66 20.98
CA ALA A 117 67.00 22.10 21.46
C ALA A 117 67.99 22.08 20.27
N HIS A 118 68.57 23.23 19.97
CA HIS A 118 69.74 23.31 19.12
C HIS A 118 70.92 22.70 19.89
N ASP A 119 71.38 21.52 19.47
CA ASP A 119 72.72 21.06 19.79
C ASP A 119 73.74 21.91 19.01
N ALA A 120 74.75 22.36 19.73
CA ALA A 120 75.93 23.08 19.24
C ALA A 120 77.05 22.09 18.90
#